data_AF-A0A379XM02-F1
#
_entry.id   AF-A0A379XM02-F1
#
_cell.length_a   1.000
_cell.length_b   1.000
_cell.length_c   1.000
_cell.angle_alpha   90.00
_cell.angle_beta   90.00
_cell.angle_gamma   90.00
#
_symmetry.space_group_name_H-M   'P 1'
#
loop_
_entity.id
_entity.type
_entity.pdbx_description
1 polymer ?
#
loop_
_entity_poly.entity_id
_entity_poly.type
_entity_poly.pdbx_seq_one_letter_code
_entity_poly.pdbx_strand_id
1 'polypeptide(L)'
;MAERTAAPCPKSQLQTLIDNVLTHRPDLLTFIDMLEQKGVTCKPNIASTGKMNGFSFQYQGIAFKASQLGKKYGWSSLQTQIDFTPERLALLKKEQQQTVPVPVPVPVPVPVPVPVPSCEPEEQVANRETILEKILQLEEKIRLERQQETVRVIQLRSKLHNTARQIPRQRRLYSWLALLGHIVALLRRRGMSLLHATAHPFHQILPLHLLTPCHSMTTNPIKEQLVKNNSHPAL
;
A
#
# COMPACT_ATOMS: atom_id res chain seq x y z
N MET A 1 -11.63 18.62 40.20
CA MET A 1 -12.00 17.59 39.22
C MET A 1 -12.67 18.30 38.04
N ALA A 2 -12.14 18.10 36.84
CA ALA A 2 -12.50 18.86 35.65
C ALA A 2 -13.95 18.60 35.22
N GLU A 3 -14.62 19.70 34.92
CA GLU A 3 -15.96 19.80 34.36
C GLU A 3 -16.07 18.95 33.08
N ARG A 4 -16.89 17.90 33.13
CA ARG A 4 -17.19 17.05 31.97
C ARG A 4 -18.15 17.83 31.07
N THR A 5 -17.61 18.50 30.05
CA THR A 5 -18.40 19.07 28.96
C THR A 5 -19.23 17.94 28.32
N ALA A 6 -20.54 17.94 28.56
CA ALA A 6 -21.49 16.98 27.99
C ALA A 6 -21.80 17.23 26.49
N ALA A 7 -21.12 18.21 25.87
CA ALA A 7 -21.20 18.44 24.43
C ALA A 7 -20.25 17.46 23.71
N PRO A 8 -20.74 16.66 22.75
CA PRO A 8 -19.87 15.77 22.00
C PRO A 8 -18.84 16.60 21.23
N CYS A 9 -17.56 16.25 21.32
CA CYS A 9 -16.53 17.03 20.64
C CYS A 9 -16.78 17.04 19.12
N PRO A 10 -16.63 18.18 18.42
CA PRO A 10 -16.92 18.29 16.99
C PRO A 10 -16.21 17.22 16.14
N LYS A 11 -15.02 16.81 16.58
CA LYS A 11 -14.25 15.71 15.99
C LYS A 11 -15.00 14.36 16.08
N SER A 12 -15.52 13.99 17.24
CA SER A 12 -16.24 12.71 17.41
C SER A 12 -17.56 12.72 16.63
N GLN A 13 -18.24 13.85 16.56
CA GLN A 13 -19.46 13.97 15.74
C GLN A 13 -19.14 13.74 14.26
N LEU A 14 -18.12 14.42 13.74
CA LEU A 14 -17.66 14.24 12.36
C LEU A 14 -17.25 12.79 12.06
N GLN A 15 -16.56 12.13 13.00
CA GLN A 15 -16.20 10.72 12.89
C GLN A 15 -17.43 9.81 12.75
N THR A 16 -18.46 10.01 13.57
CA THR A 16 -19.73 9.26 13.49
C THR A 16 -20.46 9.53 12.18
N LEU A 17 -20.48 10.78 11.70
CA LEU A 17 -21.09 11.12 10.42
C LEU A 17 -20.42 10.37 9.26
N ILE A 18 -19.08 10.35 9.25
CA ILE A 18 -18.30 9.64 8.25
C ILE A 18 -18.54 8.13 8.33
N ASP A 19 -18.47 7.53 9.53
CA ASP A 19 -18.69 6.09 9.72
C ASP A 19 -20.10 5.67 9.22
N ASN A 20 -21.13 6.49 9.47
CA ASN A 20 -22.49 6.24 8.98
C ASN A 20 -22.59 6.28 7.45
N VAL A 21 -21.86 7.18 6.78
CA VAL A 21 -21.87 7.26 5.31
C VAL A 21 -21.11 6.09 4.68
N LEU A 22 -19.99 5.67 5.31
CA LEU A 22 -19.15 4.58 4.81
C LEU A 22 -19.80 3.19 4.91
N THR A 23 -20.84 3.03 5.73
CA THR A 23 -21.51 1.75 5.96
C THR A 23 -22.04 1.12 4.66
N HIS A 24 -22.41 1.93 3.68
CA HIS A 24 -23.00 1.49 2.41
C HIS A 24 -22.03 1.42 1.23
N ARG A 25 -20.71 1.60 1.45
CA ARG A 25 -19.69 1.72 0.39
C ARG A 25 -20.12 2.65 -0.77
N PRO A 26 -20.37 3.93 -0.48
CA PRO A 26 -20.76 4.88 -1.50
C PRO A 26 -19.62 5.13 -2.49
N ASP A 27 -19.96 5.60 -3.70
CA ASP A 27 -19.01 6.21 -4.62
C ASP A 27 -18.50 7.56 -4.07
N LEU A 28 -17.38 8.08 -4.58
CA LEU A 28 -16.75 9.31 -4.08
C LEU A 28 -17.68 10.52 -4.13
N LEU A 29 -18.44 10.69 -5.21
CA LEU A 29 -19.39 11.81 -5.34
C LEU A 29 -20.54 11.64 -4.33
N THR A 30 -21.11 10.44 -4.27
CA THR A 30 -22.17 10.13 -3.30
C THR A 30 -21.70 10.31 -1.86
N PHE A 31 -20.45 9.96 -1.56
CA PHE A 31 -19.83 10.19 -0.26
C PHE A 31 -19.75 11.68 0.08
N ILE A 32 -19.33 12.51 -0.88
CA ILE A 32 -19.26 13.97 -0.72
C ILE A 32 -20.67 14.54 -0.51
N ASP A 33 -21.63 14.20 -1.38
CA ASP A 33 -23.01 14.70 -1.32
C ASP A 33 -23.69 14.36 -0.01
N MET A 34 -23.55 13.11 0.46
CA MET A 34 -24.14 12.65 1.73
C MET A 34 -23.53 13.37 2.94
N LEU A 35 -22.26 13.73 2.87
CA LEU A 35 -21.59 14.51 3.92
C LEU A 35 -21.99 15.98 3.87
N GLU A 36 -22.13 16.56 2.68
CA GLU A 36 -22.61 17.94 2.51
C GLU A 36 -24.05 18.12 3.00
N GLN A 37 -24.93 17.15 2.74
CA GLN A 37 -26.29 17.11 3.31
C GLN A 37 -26.29 17.07 4.84
N LYS A 38 -25.24 16.53 5.46
CA LYS A 38 -25.03 16.49 6.91
C LYS A 38 -24.30 17.74 7.45
N GLY A 39 -24.06 18.74 6.60
CA GLY A 39 -23.38 19.99 6.95
C GLY A 39 -21.86 19.85 7.04
N VAL A 40 -21.27 18.83 6.39
CA VAL A 40 -19.82 18.62 6.30
C VAL A 40 -19.35 18.96 4.89
N THR A 41 -18.62 20.07 4.74
CA THR A 41 -18.02 20.42 3.45
C THR A 41 -16.78 19.57 3.21
N CYS A 42 -16.71 18.95 2.03
CA CYS A 42 -15.62 18.05 1.67
C CYS A 42 -14.68 18.72 0.67
N LYS A 43 -13.38 18.71 0.97
CA LYS A 43 -12.36 19.24 0.07
C LYS A 43 -11.34 18.15 -0.29
N PRO A 44 -11.52 17.47 -1.44
CA PRO A 44 -10.51 16.55 -1.95
C PRO A 44 -9.25 17.31 -2.39
N ASN A 45 -8.06 16.77 -2.09
CA ASN A 45 -6.78 17.32 -2.53
C ASN A 45 -6.25 16.47 -3.70
N ILE A 46 -6.40 16.97 -4.92
CA ILE A 46 -6.03 16.28 -6.16
C ILE A 46 -4.77 16.95 -6.74
N ALA A 47 -3.72 16.17 -6.96
CA ALA A 47 -2.50 16.65 -7.61
C ALA A 47 -2.74 16.91 -9.10
N SER A 48 -1.86 17.71 -9.72
CA SER A 48 -1.88 17.94 -11.19
C SER A 48 -1.77 16.65 -12.01
N THR A 49 -1.21 15.59 -11.42
CA THR A 49 -1.09 14.24 -11.99
C THR A 49 -2.41 13.46 -12.02
N GLY A 50 -3.51 14.02 -11.48
CA GLY A 50 -4.81 13.35 -11.40
C GLY A 50 -4.94 12.34 -10.25
N LYS A 51 -3.90 12.22 -9.40
CA LYS A 51 -3.94 11.39 -8.18
C LYS A 51 -4.41 12.19 -6.98
N MET A 52 -5.28 11.61 -6.18
CA MET A 52 -5.75 12.21 -4.93
C MET A 52 -4.75 11.93 -3.80
N ASN A 53 -4.23 12.99 -3.18
CA ASN A 53 -3.23 12.93 -2.11
C ASN A 53 -3.86 12.90 -0.71
N GLY A 54 -5.06 13.43 -0.56
CA GLY A 54 -5.68 13.55 0.75
C GLY A 54 -7.10 14.11 0.70
N PHE A 55 -7.74 14.11 1.87
CA PHE A 55 -9.11 14.57 2.05
C PHE A 55 -9.15 15.54 3.24
N SER A 56 -9.88 16.64 3.13
CA SER A 56 -10.14 17.55 4.25
C SER A 56 -11.64 17.73 4.41
N PHE A 57 -12.09 17.83 5.67
CA PHE A 57 -13.48 18.00 6.03
C PHE A 57 -13.63 19.29 6.80
N GLN A 58 -14.67 20.07 6.53
CA GLN A 58 -15.04 21.21 7.34
C GLN A 58 -16.39 20.93 7.98
N TYR A 59 -16.44 21.03 9.31
CA TYR A 59 -17.67 20.80 10.08
C TYR A 59 -17.82 21.90 11.12
N GLN A 60 -18.99 22.55 11.14
CA GLN A 60 -19.27 23.67 12.05
C GLN A 60 -18.20 24.79 11.99
N GLY A 61 -17.69 25.08 10.78
CA GLY A 61 -16.64 26.08 10.56
C GLY A 61 -15.22 25.63 10.89
N ILE A 62 -15.02 24.43 11.46
CA ILE A 62 -13.70 23.89 11.80
C ILE A 62 -13.22 22.96 10.70
N ALA A 63 -12.04 23.24 10.13
CA ALA A 63 -11.40 22.38 9.15
C ALA A 63 -10.55 21.30 9.83
N PHE A 64 -10.82 20.04 9.49
CA PHE A 64 -10.09 18.85 9.92
C PHE A 64 -9.41 18.20 8.72
N LYS A 65 -8.11 17.95 8.82
CA LYS A 65 -7.46 17.03 7.88
C LYS A 65 -7.93 15.61 8.21
N ALA A 66 -8.21 14.82 7.18
CA ALA A 66 -8.56 13.40 7.33
C ALA A 66 -7.60 12.62 8.25
N SER A 67 -6.29 12.84 8.10
CA SER A 67 -5.27 12.19 8.93
C SER A 67 -5.32 12.59 10.41
N GLN A 68 -5.85 13.77 10.74
CA GLN A 68 -6.03 14.23 12.12
C GLN A 68 -7.26 13.59 12.78
N LEU A 69 -8.24 13.13 11.99
CA LEU A 69 -9.39 12.37 12.48
C LEU A 69 -8.96 10.96 12.90
N GLY A 70 -7.94 10.38 12.27
CA GLY A 70 -7.36 9.09 12.63
C GLY A 70 -6.96 8.27 11.41
N LYS A 71 -6.22 7.18 11.62
CA LYS A 71 -5.71 6.34 10.52
C LYS A 71 -6.82 5.82 9.61
N LYS A 72 -7.97 5.40 10.18
CA LYS A 72 -9.12 4.90 9.44
C LYS A 72 -9.79 5.92 8.51
N TYR A 73 -9.64 7.21 8.81
CA TYR A 73 -10.22 8.30 8.04
C TYR A 73 -9.25 8.88 7.00
N GLY A 74 -8.00 8.41 6.98
CA GLY A 74 -7.02 8.82 5.97
C GLY A 74 -7.48 8.40 4.57
N TRP A 75 -7.13 9.20 3.56
CA TRP A 75 -7.52 8.94 2.17
C TRP A 75 -7.18 7.52 1.69
N SER A 76 -6.01 6.98 2.07
CA SER A 76 -5.63 5.60 1.72
C SER A 76 -6.60 4.54 2.27
N SER A 77 -7.20 4.78 3.43
CA SER A 77 -8.19 3.87 4.02
C SER A 77 -9.57 4.12 3.43
N LEU A 78 -9.97 5.38 3.27
CA LEU A 78 -11.24 5.74 2.62
C LEU A 78 -11.32 5.21 1.18
N GLN A 79 -10.23 5.27 0.42
CA GLN A 79 -10.15 4.73 -0.94
C GLN A 79 -10.41 3.22 -1.01
N THR A 80 -10.19 2.46 0.08
CA THR A 80 -10.52 1.02 0.12
C THR A 80 -12.00 0.75 0.41
N GLN A 81 -12.73 1.73 0.92
CA GLN A 81 -14.13 1.63 1.33
C GLN A 81 -15.08 2.37 0.38
N ILE A 82 -14.53 3.26 -0.44
CA ILE A 82 -15.23 4.06 -1.44
C ILE A 82 -14.77 3.54 -2.81
N ASP A 83 -15.72 3.20 -3.68
CA ASP A 83 -15.39 2.81 -5.04
C ASP A 83 -14.83 4.03 -5.78
N PHE A 84 -13.58 3.93 -6.23
CA PHE A 84 -12.83 5.06 -6.78
C PHE A 84 -12.58 4.85 -8.27
N THR A 85 -13.30 5.59 -9.11
CA THR A 85 -13.10 5.59 -10.57
C THR A 85 -12.37 6.86 -11.02
N PRO A 86 -11.22 6.77 -11.70
CA PRO A 86 -10.39 7.92 -12.06
C PRO A 86 -11.10 8.93 -12.99
N GLU A 87 -12.06 8.48 -13.81
CA GLU A 87 -12.87 9.35 -14.67
C GLU A 87 -13.67 10.39 -13.87
N ARG A 88 -14.14 10.03 -12.66
CA ARG A 88 -14.97 10.91 -11.83
C ARG A 88 -14.16 12.00 -11.11
N LEU A 89 -12.86 11.80 -10.91
CA LEU A 89 -11.97 12.86 -10.40
C LEU A 89 -11.83 14.03 -11.36
N ALA A 90 -11.86 13.77 -12.67
CA ALA A 90 -11.79 14.82 -13.68
C ALA A 90 -13.01 15.74 -13.60
N LEU A 91 -14.18 15.20 -13.27
CA LEU A 91 -15.42 15.96 -13.07
C LEU A 91 -15.35 16.84 -11.82
N LEU A 92 -14.90 16.30 -10.68
CA LEU A 92 -14.73 17.08 -9.44
C LEU A 92 -13.70 18.21 -9.61
N LYS A 93 -12.60 17.97 -10.34
CA LYS A 93 -11.62 19.02 -10.65
C LYS A 93 -12.23 20.12 -11.52
N LYS A 94 -13.08 19.75 -12.48
CA LYS A 94 -13.79 20.71 -13.34
C LYS A 94 -14.77 21.57 -12.53
N GLU A 95 -15.56 20.96 -11.64
CA GLU A 95 -16.47 21.69 -10.75
C GLU A 95 -15.74 22.63 -9.79
N GLN A 96 -14.64 22.19 -9.17
CA GLN A 96 -13.84 23.05 -8.30
C GLN A 96 -13.21 24.24 -9.03
N GLN A 97 -12.84 24.07 -10.30
CA GLN A 97 -12.33 25.15 -11.15
C GLN A 97 -13.44 26.09 -11.63
N GLN A 98 -14.69 25.66 -11.62
CA GLN A 98 -15.84 26.45 -12.07
C GLN A 98 -16.46 27.31 -10.95
N THR A 99 -16.20 27.01 -9.67
CA THR A 99 -16.68 27.78 -8.49
C THR A 99 -15.89 29.06 -8.15
N VAL A 100 -15.13 29.65 -9.08
CA VAL A 100 -14.70 31.04 -8.92
C VAL A 100 -15.97 31.91 -9.03
N PRO A 101 -16.30 32.78 -8.07
CA PRO A 101 -17.52 33.56 -8.14
C PRO A 101 -17.41 34.49 -9.35
N VAL A 102 -18.17 34.17 -10.38
CA VAL A 102 -18.42 35.06 -11.52
C VAL A 102 -19.04 36.32 -10.92
N PRO A 103 -18.43 37.52 -11.06
CA PRO A 103 -19.11 38.74 -10.70
C PRO A 103 -20.27 38.88 -11.69
N VAL A 104 -21.49 38.77 -11.18
CA VAL A 104 -22.71 39.01 -11.93
C VAL A 104 -22.64 40.43 -12.51
N PRO A 105 -22.63 40.64 -13.84
CA PRO A 105 -22.80 41.96 -14.40
C PRO A 105 -24.29 42.30 -14.30
N VAL A 106 -24.65 43.21 -13.40
CA VAL A 106 -25.96 43.86 -13.41
C VAL A 106 -26.03 44.75 -14.66
N PRO A 107 -27.04 44.60 -15.55
CA PRO A 107 -27.18 45.50 -16.68
C PRO A 107 -27.90 46.77 -16.22
N VAL A 108 -27.21 47.91 -16.26
CA VAL A 108 -27.84 49.24 -16.18
C VAL A 108 -27.60 49.95 -17.52
N PRO A 109 -28.65 50.42 -18.23
CA PRO A 109 -28.50 51.12 -19.50
C PRO A 109 -28.63 52.64 -19.33
N VAL A 110 -27.58 53.43 -19.60
CA VAL A 110 -27.69 54.83 -20.10
C VAL A 110 -26.39 55.21 -20.85
N PRO A 111 -26.46 55.92 -22.01
CA PRO A 111 -25.33 56.19 -22.91
C PRO A 111 -24.73 57.59 -22.75
N VAL A 112 -23.40 57.74 -22.89
CA VAL A 112 -22.74 58.96 -23.40
C VAL A 112 -21.40 58.58 -24.07
N PRO A 113 -21.13 58.96 -25.33
CA PRO A 113 -19.82 58.82 -25.95
C PRO A 113 -19.00 60.08 -25.72
N VAL A 114 -17.81 59.95 -25.13
CA VAL A 114 -16.75 60.97 -25.18
C VAL A 114 -15.47 60.29 -25.65
N PRO A 115 -14.90 60.67 -26.80
CA PRO A 115 -13.62 60.16 -27.26
C PRO A 115 -12.49 60.96 -26.57
N VAL A 116 -11.62 60.27 -25.84
CA VAL A 116 -10.38 60.83 -25.27
C VAL A 116 -9.19 60.02 -25.80
N PRO A 117 -8.07 60.65 -26.19
CA PRO A 117 -7.07 60.09 -27.11
C PRO A 117 -6.15 59.05 -26.46
N SER A 118 -5.78 58.07 -27.30
CA SER A 118 -4.76 57.05 -27.11
C SER A 118 -3.34 57.65 -27.00
N CYS A 119 -2.69 57.48 -25.84
CA CYS A 119 -1.23 57.40 -25.55
C CYS A 119 -1.16 56.94 -24.07
N GLU A 120 -0.63 55.80 -23.64
CA GLU A 120 0.68 55.18 -23.88
C GLU A 120 0.61 53.63 -23.79
N PRO A 121 1.13 52.89 -24.79
CA PRO A 121 1.28 51.44 -24.70
C PRO A 121 2.71 50.95 -24.35
N GLU A 122 3.75 51.76 -24.49
CA GLU A 122 5.14 51.24 -24.59
C GLU A 122 5.73 50.77 -23.25
N GLU A 123 5.50 51.50 -22.14
CA GLU A 123 6.01 51.08 -20.82
C GLU A 123 5.28 49.82 -20.28
N GLN A 124 3.99 49.67 -20.57
CA GLN A 124 3.25 48.48 -20.16
C GLN A 124 3.67 47.24 -20.93
N VAL A 125 4.05 47.38 -22.20
CA VAL A 125 4.56 46.27 -23.02
C VAL A 125 5.95 45.84 -22.51
N ALA A 126 6.86 46.77 -22.26
CA ALA A 126 8.19 46.47 -21.71
C ALA A 126 8.12 45.79 -20.32
N ASN A 127 7.22 46.26 -19.44
CA ASN A 127 7.00 45.62 -18.14
C ASN A 127 6.40 44.22 -18.28
N ARG A 128 5.48 43.99 -19.24
CA ARG A 128 4.90 42.67 -19.52
C ARG A 128 5.95 41.69 -20.02
N GLU A 129 6.81 42.11 -20.94
CA GLU A 129 7.92 41.29 -21.46
C GLU A 129 8.88 40.89 -20.33
N THR A 130 9.24 41.84 -19.46
CA THR A 130 10.08 41.59 -18.29
C THR A 130 9.44 40.59 -17.31
N ILE A 131 8.14 40.72 -17.06
CA ILE A 131 7.41 39.77 -16.19
C ILE A 131 7.42 38.37 -16.78
N LEU A 132 7.19 38.22 -18.09
CA LEU A 132 7.22 36.92 -18.75
C LEU A 132 8.61 36.29 -18.69
N GLU A 133 9.66 37.07 -18.90
CA GLU A 133 11.04 36.59 -18.80
C GLU A 133 11.38 36.11 -17.39
N LYS A 134 10.94 36.83 -16.34
CA LYS A 134 11.10 36.40 -14.94
C LYS A 134 10.36 35.11 -14.64
N ILE A 135 9.15 34.94 -15.18
CA ILE A 135 8.37 33.70 -15.02
C ILE A 135 9.12 32.53 -15.66
N LEU A 136 9.61 32.67 -16.89
CA LEU A 136 10.39 31.63 -17.58
C LEU A 136 11.67 31.28 -16.81
N GLN A 137 12.38 32.28 -16.31
CA GLN A 137 13.60 32.08 -15.51
C GLN A 137 13.30 31.31 -14.20
N LEU A 138 12.19 31.62 -13.54
CA LEU A 138 11.73 30.92 -12.34
C LEU A 138 11.34 29.47 -12.63
N GLU A 139 10.64 29.22 -13.73
CA GLU A 139 10.27 27.87 -14.15
C GLU A 139 11.50 27.00 -14.47
N GLU A 140 12.49 27.55 -15.17
CA GLU A 140 13.74 26.86 -15.46
C GLU A 140 14.51 26.55 -14.18
N LYS A 141 14.61 27.52 -13.26
CA LYS A 141 15.24 27.32 -11.95
C LYS A 141 14.56 26.20 -11.15
N ILE A 142 13.22 26.18 -11.13
CA ILE A 142 12.45 25.11 -10.46
C ILE A 142 12.71 23.75 -11.12
N ARG A 143 12.82 23.67 -12.45
CA ARG A 143 13.18 22.41 -13.13
C ARG A 143 14.57 21.95 -12.72
N LEU A 144 15.53 22.86 -12.68
CA LEU A 144 16.91 22.54 -12.35
C LEU A 144 17.06 22.10 -10.89
N GLU A 145 16.39 22.77 -9.95
CA GLU A 145 16.35 22.37 -8.54
C GLU A 145 15.75 20.97 -8.36
N ARG A 146 14.63 20.66 -9.03
CA ARG A 146 14.04 19.32 -8.99
C ARG A 146 14.97 18.25 -9.56
N GLN A 147 15.67 18.55 -10.67
CA GLN A 147 16.66 17.62 -11.23
C GLN A 147 17.87 17.44 -10.31
N GLN A 148 18.30 18.49 -9.62
CA GLN A 148 19.39 18.40 -8.66
C GLN A 148 19.00 17.55 -7.44
N GLU A 149 17.77 17.70 -6.94
CA GLU A 149 17.26 16.88 -5.84
C GLU A 149 17.19 15.39 -6.21
N THR A 150 16.70 15.06 -7.41
CA THR A 150 16.65 13.65 -7.86
C THR A 150 18.04 13.05 -7.94
N VAL A 151 19.01 13.78 -8.50
CA VAL A 151 20.42 13.34 -8.57
C VAL A 151 21.00 13.12 -7.17
N ARG A 152 20.79 14.06 -6.23
CA ARG A 152 21.24 13.92 -4.84
C ARG A 152 20.61 12.71 -4.15
N VAL A 153 19.31 12.47 -4.35
CA VAL A 153 18.60 11.31 -3.80
C VAL A 153 19.14 10.00 -4.38
N ILE A 154 19.36 9.93 -5.70
CA ILE A 154 19.96 8.76 -6.34
C ILE A 154 21.37 8.49 -5.79
N GLN A 155 22.18 9.54 -5.63
CA GLN A 155 23.53 9.43 -5.09
C GLN A 155 23.54 9.00 -3.62
N LEU A 156 22.64 9.53 -2.80
CA LEU A 156 22.48 9.11 -1.40
C LEU A 156 22.04 7.65 -1.31
N ARG A 157 21.06 7.26 -2.14
CA ARG A 157 20.57 5.88 -2.20
C ARG A 157 21.67 4.91 -2.62
N SER A 158 22.48 5.25 -3.62
CA SER A 158 23.60 4.41 -4.05
C SER A 158 24.68 4.31 -2.97
N LYS A 159 25.02 5.42 -2.29
CA LYS A 159 25.92 5.42 -1.12
C LYS A 159 25.40 4.52 0.00
N LEU A 160 24.13 4.66 0.38
CA LEU A 160 23.51 3.86 1.44
C LEU A 160 23.43 2.38 1.06
N HIS A 161 23.17 2.08 -0.22
CA HIS A 161 23.19 0.71 -0.72
C HIS A 161 24.60 0.10 -0.68
N ASN A 162 25.63 0.88 -0.99
CA ASN A 162 27.02 0.44 -0.93
C ASN A 162 27.48 0.23 0.51
N THR A 163 27.16 1.13 1.44
CA THR A 163 27.47 0.95 2.86
C THR A 163 26.72 -0.24 3.46
N ALA A 164 25.45 -0.43 3.09
CA ALA A 164 24.66 -1.59 3.51
C ALA A 164 25.24 -2.93 3.00
N ARG A 165 25.79 -2.97 1.78
CA ARG A 165 26.54 -4.15 1.29
C ARG A 165 27.85 -4.37 2.03
N GLN A 166 28.47 -3.28 2.49
CA GLN A 166 29.72 -3.33 3.24
C GLN A 166 29.52 -3.78 4.70
N ILE A 167 28.28 -3.82 5.20
CA ILE A 167 27.94 -4.48 6.47
C ILE A 167 28.35 -5.96 6.34
N PRO A 168 29.34 -6.43 7.11
CA PRO A 168 29.95 -7.73 6.87
C PRO A 168 28.93 -8.84 7.18
N ARG A 169 28.37 -9.45 6.12
CA ARG A 169 27.58 -10.70 6.18
C ARG A 169 28.23 -11.77 7.07
N GLN A 170 29.56 -11.73 7.18
CA GLN A 170 30.38 -12.54 8.07
C GLN A 170 29.88 -12.56 9.53
N ARG A 171 29.51 -11.41 10.13
CA ARG A 171 29.12 -11.37 11.56
C ARG A 171 27.84 -12.17 11.85
N ARG A 172 26.84 -12.12 10.96
CA ARG A 172 25.61 -12.92 11.09
C ARG A 172 25.88 -14.42 10.93
N LEU A 173 26.78 -14.79 10.01
CA LEU A 173 27.14 -16.19 9.79
C LEU A 173 27.91 -16.78 10.97
N TYR A 174 28.86 -16.05 11.57
CA TYR A 174 29.58 -16.50 12.76
C TYR A 174 28.66 -16.68 13.97
N SER A 175 27.72 -15.76 14.21
CA SER A 175 26.72 -15.93 15.28
C SER A 175 25.79 -17.13 15.02
N TRP A 176 25.44 -17.40 13.76
CA TRP A 176 24.63 -18.56 13.40
C TRP A 176 25.38 -19.88 13.57
N LEU A 177 26.68 -19.93 13.24
CA LEU A 177 27.54 -21.09 13.48
C LEU A 177 27.70 -21.41 14.98
N ALA A 178 27.84 -20.39 15.82
CA ALA A 178 27.90 -20.57 17.28
C ALA A 178 26.60 -21.18 17.84
N LEU A 179 25.44 -20.71 17.35
CA LEU A 179 24.12 -21.28 17.68
C LEU A 179 23.97 -22.71 17.18
N LEU A 180 24.45 -23.00 15.96
CA LEU A 180 24.42 -24.33 15.38
C LEU A 180 25.21 -25.35 16.23
N GLY A 181 26.35 -24.95 16.80
CA GLY A 181 27.11 -25.78 17.73
C GLY A 181 26.32 -26.18 18.99
N HIS A 182 25.57 -25.24 19.57
CA HIS A 182 24.71 -25.52 20.73
C HIS A 182 23.54 -26.43 20.38
N ILE A 183 22.92 -26.25 19.20
CA ILE A 183 21.83 -27.10 18.70
C ILE A 183 22.34 -28.53 18.47
N VAL A 184 23.51 -28.69 17.85
CA VAL A 184 24.15 -30.00 17.65
C VAL A 184 24.45 -30.68 18.99
N ALA A 185 24.92 -29.94 19.99
CA ALA A 185 25.17 -30.48 21.33
C ALA A 185 23.88 -30.94 22.03
N LEU A 186 22.78 -30.18 21.89
CA LEU A 186 21.47 -30.55 22.43
C LEU A 186 20.90 -31.79 21.74
N LEU A 187 21.04 -31.90 20.42
CA LEU A 187 20.60 -33.08 19.66
C LEU A 187 21.37 -34.35 20.07
N ARG A 188 22.69 -34.25 20.29
CA ARG A 188 23.49 -35.37 20.81
C ARG A 188 23.05 -35.81 22.21
N ARG A 189 22.75 -34.87 23.12
CA ARG A 189 22.22 -35.20 24.46
C ARG A 189 20.86 -35.91 24.40
N ARG A 190 20.11 -35.70 23.32
CA ARG A 190 18.81 -36.33 23.07
C ARG A 190 18.89 -37.62 22.25
N GLY A 191 20.09 -38.09 21.92
CA GLY A 191 20.32 -39.32 21.14
C GLY A 191 20.04 -39.19 19.64
N MET A 192 19.91 -37.97 19.11
CA MET A 192 19.62 -37.72 17.69
C MET A 192 20.84 -37.10 16.99
N SER A 193 21.26 -37.64 15.86
CA SER A 193 22.37 -37.10 15.05
C SER A 193 21.85 -36.58 13.72
N LEU A 194 22.16 -35.33 13.38
CA LEU A 194 21.78 -34.67 12.12
C LEU A 194 22.37 -35.35 10.86
N LEU A 195 23.39 -36.19 11.01
CA LEU A 195 24.05 -36.89 9.90
C LEU A 195 23.68 -38.38 9.79
N HIS A 196 22.86 -38.89 10.71
CA HIS A 196 22.30 -40.25 10.61
C HIS A 196 20.78 -40.18 10.61
N ALA A 197 20.21 -39.92 9.44
CA ALA A 197 18.82 -40.28 9.17
C ALA A 197 18.80 -41.75 8.74
N THR A 198 18.72 -42.65 9.72
CA THR A 198 18.00 -43.95 9.69
C THR A 198 18.53 -44.84 10.80
N ALA A 199 17.65 -45.20 11.74
CA ALA A 199 17.86 -46.32 12.67
C ALA A 199 17.23 -47.62 12.11
N HIS A 200 16.96 -47.68 10.80
CA HIS A 200 16.40 -48.86 10.13
C HIS A 200 17.28 -49.26 8.93
N PRO A 201 17.72 -50.54 8.85
CA PRO A 201 18.43 -51.05 7.69
C PRO A 201 17.51 -51.06 6.46
N PHE A 202 18.11 -50.80 5.31
CA PHE A 202 17.53 -50.50 3.99
C PHE A 202 16.78 -51.69 3.34
N HIS A 203 15.88 -52.38 4.04
CA HIS A 203 15.12 -53.52 3.49
C HIS A 203 13.62 -53.31 3.37
N GLN A 204 13.10 -52.13 3.71
CA GLN A 204 11.65 -51.97 3.87
C GLN A 204 11.07 -50.64 3.35
N ILE A 205 11.69 -50.05 2.33
CA ILE A 205 11.09 -48.90 1.64
C ILE A 205 11.23 -49.10 0.13
N LEU A 206 10.07 -49.30 -0.51
CA LEU A 206 9.77 -49.51 -1.95
C LEU A 206 9.61 -50.97 -2.40
N PRO A 207 8.42 -51.60 -2.22
CA PRO A 207 7.89 -52.46 -3.26
C PRO A 207 7.32 -51.55 -4.36
N LEU A 208 8.17 -51.08 -5.26
CA LEU A 208 7.70 -50.50 -6.51
C LEU A 208 7.11 -51.64 -7.36
N HIS A 209 5.78 -51.73 -7.38
CA HIS A 209 5.05 -52.45 -8.40
C HIS A 209 5.30 -51.78 -9.77
N LEU A 210 6.03 -52.46 -10.66
CA LEU A 210 6.08 -52.35 -12.14
C LEU A 210 7.35 -53.13 -12.56
N LEU A 211 7.40 -54.21 -13.34
CA LEU A 211 6.50 -54.85 -14.31
C LEU A 211 6.89 -56.34 -14.38
N THR A 212 5.90 -57.19 -14.62
CA THR A 212 6.02 -58.62 -14.95
C THR A 212 6.99 -58.88 -16.11
N PRO A 213 7.60 -60.09 -16.17
CA PRO A 213 7.11 -61.04 -17.16
C PRO A 213 6.77 -62.41 -16.58
N CYS A 214 5.58 -62.88 -16.92
CA CYS A 214 5.11 -64.25 -16.76
C CYS A 214 5.88 -65.18 -17.70
N HIS A 215 6.31 -66.35 -17.23
CA HIS A 215 6.37 -67.66 -17.93
C HIS A 215 6.84 -68.68 -16.86
N SER A 216 6.32 -69.89 -16.65
CA SER A 216 5.18 -70.65 -17.13
C SER A 216 5.11 -71.88 -16.21
N MET A 217 3.92 -72.28 -15.77
CA MET A 217 3.67 -73.50 -15.00
C MET A 217 3.93 -74.77 -15.82
N THR A 218 4.07 -75.90 -15.10
CA THR A 218 3.97 -77.34 -15.49
C THR A 218 5.33 -78.06 -15.29
N THR A 219 5.51 -79.10 -14.45
CA THR A 219 4.72 -80.33 -14.36
C THR A 219 5.02 -81.13 -13.05
N ASN A 220 3.94 -81.57 -12.40
CA ASN A 220 3.66 -82.83 -11.69
C ASN A 220 4.32 -83.29 -10.35
N PRO A 221 3.51 -83.92 -9.45
CA PRO A 221 3.89 -84.47 -8.14
C PRO A 221 4.09 -86.00 -8.17
N ILE A 222 4.70 -86.63 -7.14
CA ILE A 222 4.41 -87.99 -6.64
C ILE A 222 5.23 -88.31 -5.36
N LYS A 223 4.50 -88.78 -4.33
CA LYS A 223 4.81 -89.67 -3.17
C LYS A 223 6.26 -89.80 -2.68
N GLU A 224 6.44 -89.68 -1.35
CA GLU A 224 6.79 -90.83 -0.50
C GLU A 224 6.42 -90.59 0.98
N GLN A 225 5.69 -91.55 1.55
CA GLN A 225 5.48 -91.73 2.99
C GLN A 225 6.64 -92.53 3.58
N LEU A 226 7.15 -92.12 4.75
CA LEU A 226 7.69 -93.04 5.78
C LEU A 226 7.82 -92.24 7.11
N VAL A 227 6.85 -92.26 8.02
CA VAL A 227 6.66 -93.22 9.14
C VAL A 227 7.67 -93.05 10.29
N LYS A 228 7.12 -92.92 11.52
CA LYS A 228 7.69 -93.07 12.89
C LYS A 228 8.52 -91.88 13.42
N ASN A 229 8.41 -91.45 14.68
CA ASN A 229 7.66 -91.92 15.84
C ASN A 229 7.65 -90.81 16.91
N ASN A 230 6.58 -90.79 17.71
CA ASN A 230 6.46 -90.05 18.96
C ASN A 230 7.55 -90.42 19.96
N SER A 231 7.93 -89.51 20.86
CA SER A 231 7.80 -89.66 22.33
C SER A 231 8.54 -88.54 23.09
N HIS A 232 7.78 -87.72 23.82
CA HIS A 232 8.16 -87.11 25.11
C HIS A 232 8.34 -88.23 26.18
N PRO A 233 8.85 -88.03 27.43
CA PRO A 233 8.81 -86.79 28.25
C PRO A 233 10.03 -86.54 29.19
N ALA A 234 9.91 -85.45 29.98
CA ALA A 234 10.38 -85.21 31.37
C ALA A 234 11.77 -85.74 31.78
N LEU A 235 12.69 -84.93 32.32
CA LEU A 235 12.63 -84.05 33.48
C LEU A 235 13.79 -83.04 33.43
#